data_AF-A0A1G2WFC5-F1
#
_entry.id   AF-A0A1G2WFC5-F1
#
_cell.length_a   1.000
_cell.length_b   1.000
_cell.length_c   1.000
_cell.angle_alpha   90.00
_cell.angle_beta   90.00
_cell.angle_gamma   90.00
#
_symmetry.space_group_name_H-M   'P 1'
#
loop_
_entity.id
_entity.type
_entity.pdbx_description
1 polymer ?
#
loop_
_entity_poly.entity_id
_entity_poly.type
_entity_poly.pdbx_seq_one_letter_code
_entity_poly.pdbx_strand_id
1 'polypeptide(L)'
;MSRIFMLLVVILFAAGCSKTPSEKSASTSPAISIKTADGTAIELEPSPEGFPLGLGTSQGFALHLFDSPGANQGFKIFPPESGFKRHYDEFTLAGKVHLVITEESNPPKLYFDENRNGDLTDDRPPAIGEGAAFFPNHYSIQIRYDDEKVVTPYRLWMFGSNMGGVRFYPACHWHGTLTVNGALYKIIAFDGNSDGDYSNDPVVLDANNNGKADDYEKLAPGQSITIDGRQVTLVSISRSGLTARFRL
;
A
#
# COMPACT_ATOMS: atom_id res chain seq x y z
N MET A 1 -49.36 18.47 -15.57
CA MET A 1 -49.97 17.15 -15.91
C MET A 1 -49.03 16.48 -16.90
N SER A 2 -48.20 15.53 -16.43
CA SER A 2 -48.32 14.06 -16.63
C SER A 2 -48.04 13.65 -18.09
N ARG A 3 -47.10 12.77 -18.47
CA ARG A 3 -46.35 11.72 -17.75
C ARG A 3 -44.99 11.44 -18.41
N ILE A 4 -44.10 10.97 -17.54
CA ILE A 4 -42.80 10.33 -17.78
C ILE A 4 -43.01 8.94 -18.40
N PHE A 5 -42.21 8.58 -19.42
CA PHE A 5 -42.04 7.19 -19.87
C PHE A 5 -40.64 6.72 -19.43
N MET A 6 -40.62 5.90 -18.38
CA MET A 6 -39.44 5.22 -17.85
C MET A 6 -39.44 3.80 -18.42
N LEU A 7 -38.45 3.47 -19.24
CA LEU A 7 -38.26 2.13 -19.77
C LEU A 7 -37.46 1.31 -18.75
N LEU A 8 -38.15 0.40 -18.06
CA LEU A 8 -37.58 -0.56 -17.12
C LEU A 8 -37.10 -1.79 -17.91
N VAL A 9 -35.80 -1.98 -18.05
CA VAL A 9 -35.23 -3.23 -18.57
C VAL A 9 -34.92 -4.14 -17.39
N VAL A 10 -35.79 -5.13 -17.18
CA VAL A 10 -35.56 -6.25 -16.27
C VAL A 10 -34.90 -7.36 -17.09
N ILE A 11 -33.65 -7.70 -16.78
CA ILE A 11 -33.03 -8.92 -17.26
C ILE A 11 -32.86 -9.86 -16.06
N LEU A 12 -33.72 -10.87 -16.01
CA LEU A 12 -33.51 -12.10 -15.25
C LEU A 12 -32.43 -12.92 -15.97
N PHE A 13 -31.34 -13.26 -15.28
CA PHE A 13 -30.59 -14.48 -15.57
C PHE A 13 -30.47 -15.28 -14.28
N ALA A 14 -31.33 -16.28 -14.16
CA ALA A 14 -31.11 -17.46 -13.33
C ALA A 14 -30.91 -18.64 -14.28
N ALA A 15 -29.68 -19.12 -14.40
CA ALA A 15 -29.35 -20.46 -14.88
C ALA A 15 -27.97 -20.81 -14.33
N GLY A 16 -27.89 -22.00 -13.74
CA GLY A 16 -26.83 -22.41 -12.84
C GLY A 16 -25.47 -22.61 -13.47
N CYS A 17 -24.46 -22.67 -12.61
CA CYS A 17 -23.22 -23.37 -12.88
C CYS A 17 -22.87 -24.26 -11.70
N SER A 18 -22.61 -25.50 -12.09
CA SER A 18 -22.26 -26.66 -11.29
C SER A 18 -21.03 -26.42 -10.42
N LYS A 19 -21.01 -27.13 -9.29
CA LYS A 19 -19.83 -27.29 -8.44
C LYS A 19 -18.72 -27.98 -9.23
N THR A 20 -17.51 -27.43 -9.19
CA THR A 20 -16.27 -28.19 -9.30
C THR A 20 -15.25 -27.52 -8.37
N PRO A 21 -14.61 -28.26 -7.45
CA PRO A 21 -13.71 -27.66 -6.48
C PRO A 21 -12.41 -27.27 -7.17
N SER A 22 -12.15 -25.97 -7.26
CA SER A 22 -10.83 -25.47 -7.64
C SER A 22 -9.87 -25.84 -6.51
N GLU A 23 -8.91 -26.70 -6.84
CA GLU A 23 -7.76 -27.01 -6.02
C GLU A 23 -7.14 -25.71 -5.52
N LYS A 24 -6.98 -25.61 -4.19
CA LYS A 24 -6.09 -24.64 -3.56
C LYS A 24 -4.69 -24.90 -4.10
N SER A 25 -4.28 -24.12 -5.09
CA SER A 25 -2.87 -23.95 -5.41
C SER A 25 -2.26 -23.17 -4.26
N ALA A 26 -1.78 -23.90 -3.25
CA ALA A 26 -0.94 -23.33 -2.21
C ALA A 26 0.36 -22.90 -2.89
N SER A 27 0.46 -21.61 -3.21
CA SER A 27 1.73 -20.98 -3.53
C SER A 27 2.56 -20.92 -2.25
N THR A 28 3.18 -22.03 -1.88
CA THR A 28 4.24 -22.04 -0.88
C THR A 28 5.51 -21.51 -1.55
N SER A 29 5.63 -20.18 -1.62
CA SER A 29 6.96 -19.59 -1.62
C SER A 29 7.64 -20.06 -0.33
N PRO A 30 8.80 -20.72 -0.40
CA PRO A 30 9.50 -21.16 0.80
C PRO A 30 9.88 -19.93 1.61
N ALA A 31 9.23 -19.73 2.75
CA ALA A 31 9.63 -18.71 3.72
C ALA A 31 11.09 -19.00 4.11
N ILE A 32 11.98 -18.08 3.76
CA ILE A 32 13.39 -18.16 4.13
C ILE A 32 13.45 -18.14 5.65
N SER A 33 13.77 -19.29 6.26
CA SER A 33 13.96 -19.39 7.70
C SER A 33 15.31 -18.76 8.04
N ILE A 34 15.30 -17.47 8.37
CA ILE A 34 16.48 -16.79 8.89
C ILE A 34 16.55 -17.08 10.39
N LYS A 35 17.56 -17.85 10.81
CA LYS A 35 17.99 -17.87 12.21
C LYS A 35 18.70 -16.55 12.50
N THR A 36 17.94 -15.50 12.79
CA THR A 36 18.53 -14.22 13.17
C THR A 36 19.10 -14.31 14.58
N ALA A 37 20.36 -13.94 14.74
CA ALA A 37 20.94 -13.71 16.06
C ALA A 37 20.21 -12.53 16.72
N ASP A 38 20.16 -12.52 18.05
CA ASP A 38 19.52 -11.46 18.84
C ASP A 38 19.96 -10.05 18.36
N GLY A 39 18.99 -9.18 18.05
CA GLY A 39 19.25 -7.83 17.55
C GLY A 39 19.70 -7.74 16.09
N THR A 40 19.69 -8.83 15.31
CA THR A 40 19.95 -8.79 13.86
C THR A 40 18.71 -8.30 13.11
N ALA A 41 18.91 -7.49 12.07
CA ALA A 41 17.83 -7.06 11.21
C ALA A 41 17.29 -8.26 10.40
N ILE A 42 15.97 -8.40 10.38
CA ILE A 42 15.22 -9.33 9.55
C ILE A 42 14.79 -8.55 8.32
N GLU A 43 15.13 -9.05 7.13
CA GLU A 43 14.59 -8.52 5.88
C GLU A 43 13.13 -8.96 5.74
N LEU A 44 12.27 -8.01 5.40
CA LEU A 44 10.87 -8.23 5.11
C LEU A 44 10.65 -8.15 3.61
N GLU A 45 9.76 -8.99 3.11
CA GLU A 45 9.41 -9.09 1.70
C GLU A 45 8.10 -8.33 1.42
N PRO A 46 7.92 -7.76 0.22
CA PRO A 46 6.68 -7.11 -0.14
C PRO A 46 5.57 -8.15 -0.25
N SER A 47 4.47 -7.96 0.47
CA SER A 47 3.30 -8.84 0.38
C SER A 47 2.44 -8.45 -0.83
N PRO A 48 2.29 -9.32 -1.84
CA PRO A 48 1.60 -8.93 -3.06
C PRO A 48 0.06 -8.94 -2.95
N GLU A 49 -0.54 -9.54 -1.91
CA GLU A 49 -2.00 -9.73 -1.88
C GLU A 49 -2.63 -9.66 -0.48
N GLY A 50 -3.80 -9.01 -0.42
CA GLY A 50 -4.74 -9.04 0.69
C GLY A 50 -4.33 -8.24 1.92
N PHE A 51 -5.18 -8.32 2.95
CA PHE A 51 -4.92 -7.78 4.28
C PHE A 51 -4.51 -8.93 5.20
N PRO A 52 -3.21 -9.23 5.34
CA PRO A 52 -2.76 -10.32 6.19
C PRO A 52 -3.24 -10.10 7.62
N LEU A 53 -3.53 -11.20 8.32
CA LEU A 53 -3.98 -11.18 9.71
C LEU A 53 -5.31 -10.44 9.94
N GLY A 54 -6.12 -10.24 8.89
CA GLY A 54 -7.39 -9.52 8.99
C GLY A 54 -7.23 -8.05 9.34
N LEU A 55 -6.03 -7.48 9.10
CA LEU A 55 -5.76 -6.07 9.32
C LEU A 55 -6.72 -5.21 8.50
N GLY A 56 -7.17 -4.08 9.08
CA GLY A 56 -7.93 -3.08 8.34
C GLY A 56 -7.00 -2.19 7.51
N THR A 57 -7.58 -1.46 6.56
CA THR A 57 -6.88 -0.34 5.90
C THR A 57 -7.02 0.93 6.71
N SER A 58 -5.94 1.70 6.77
CA SER A 58 -5.98 3.10 7.18
C SER A 58 -6.27 3.98 5.96
N GLN A 59 -7.14 4.96 6.14
CA GLN A 59 -7.48 5.89 5.06
C GLN A 59 -6.52 7.06 5.07
N GLY A 60 -5.78 7.23 3.98
CA GLY A 60 -5.02 8.45 3.71
C GLY A 60 -5.87 9.50 2.99
N PHE A 61 -5.42 10.76 3.10
CA PHE A 61 -5.91 11.86 2.28
C PHE A 61 -4.90 12.09 1.16
N ALA A 62 -5.27 11.73 -0.07
CA ALA A 62 -4.31 11.66 -1.16
C ALA A 62 -4.16 13.01 -1.85
N LEU A 63 -5.25 13.52 -2.45
CA LEU A 63 -5.19 14.61 -3.42
C LEU A 63 -6.51 15.38 -3.45
N HIS A 64 -6.46 16.69 -3.66
CA HIS A 64 -7.55 17.60 -3.95
C HIS A 64 -7.87 17.67 -5.45
N LEU A 65 -6.92 17.31 -6.33
CA LEU A 65 -7.04 17.28 -7.80
C LEU A 65 -7.50 18.63 -8.41
N PHE A 66 -6.55 19.47 -8.81
CA PHE A 66 -6.84 20.73 -9.47
C PHE A 66 -6.79 20.61 -11.00
N ASP A 67 -7.66 21.32 -11.72
CA ASP A 67 -7.67 21.35 -13.20
C ASP A 67 -6.41 22.06 -13.79
N SER A 68 -5.69 22.82 -12.97
CA SER A 68 -4.45 23.51 -13.32
C SER A 68 -3.45 23.43 -12.18
N PRO A 69 -2.14 23.29 -12.45
CA PRO A 69 -1.13 23.32 -11.40
C PRO A 69 -1.10 24.70 -10.73
N GLY A 70 -0.99 24.70 -9.40
CA GLY A 70 -0.79 25.91 -8.63
C GLY A 70 0.56 26.55 -8.97
N ALA A 71 0.62 27.89 -8.94
CA ALA A 71 1.82 28.64 -9.29
C ALA A 71 3.06 28.29 -8.43
N ASN A 72 2.86 27.71 -7.25
CA ASN A 72 3.92 27.35 -6.31
C ASN A 72 4.26 25.85 -6.28
N GLN A 73 3.54 25.00 -7.03
CA GLN A 73 3.72 23.53 -6.98
C GLN A 73 5.02 23.05 -7.65
N GLY A 74 5.87 23.94 -8.16
CA GLY A 74 7.22 23.55 -8.61
C GLY A 74 7.30 22.64 -9.85
N PHE A 75 6.18 22.37 -10.54
CA PHE A 75 6.18 21.72 -11.86
C PHE A 75 7.06 22.50 -12.84
N LYS A 76 7.99 21.80 -13.51
CA LYS A 76 8.92 22.37 -14.50
C LYS A 76 8.65 21.84 -15.90
N ILE A 77 8.50 20.51 -16.03
CA ILE A 77 8.29 19.84 -17.32
C ILE A 77 7.16 18.83 -17.15
N PHE A 78 6.20 18.92 -18.08
CA PHE A 78 5.01 18.09 -18.09
C PHE A 78 5.14 16.96 -19.12
N PRO A 79 4.58 15.77 -18.86
CA PRO A 79 4.44 14.72 -19.85
C PRO A 79 3.64 15.22 -21.07
N PRO A 80 3.91 14.71 -22.29
CA PRO A 80 3.19 15.12 -23.50
C PRO A 80 1.68 14.99 -23.35
N GLU A 81 0.92 16.00 -23.74
CA GLU A 81 -0.55 15.95 -23.65
C GLU A 81 -1.12 14.79 -24.48
N SER A 82 -2.07 14.06 -23.87
CA SER A 82 -2.70 12.88 -24.45
C SER A 82 -4.13 13.13 -24.92
N GLY A 83 -4.63 14.37 -24.78
CA GLY A 83 -6.02 14.75 -25.06
C GLY A 83 -7.03 14.37 -23.98
N PHE A 84 -6.60 13.63 -22.94
CA PHE A 84 -7.43 13.34 -21.77
C PHE A 84 -7.37 14.48 -20.75
N LYS A 85 -8.44 14.61 -19.96
CA LYS A 85 -8.47 15.57 -18.84
C LYS A 85 -7.38 15.20 -17.83
N ARG A 86 -6.62 16.22 -17.42
CA ARG A 86 -5.56 16.11 -16.40
C ARG A 86 -5.96 16.82 -15.12
N HIS A 87 -5.54 16.27 -14.01
CA HIS A 87 -5.54 16.94 -12.72
C HIS A 87 -4.16 16.95 -12.12
N TYR A 88 -3.88 17.97 -11.33
CA TYR A 88 -2.57 18.27 -10.78
C TYR A 88 -2.66 18.36 -9.27
N ASP A 89 -1.67 17.83 -8.58
CA ASP A 89 -1.54 18.02 -7.14
C ASP A 89 -0.15 17.69 -6.59
N GLU A 90 -0.02 17.85 -5.28
CA GLU A 90 1.09 17.41 -4.46
C GLU A 90 0.66 16.23 -3.56
N PHE A 91 1.54 15.24 -3.42
CA PHE A 91 1.34 14.09 -2.55
C PHE A 91 2.52 13.94 -1.61
N THR A 92 2.27 13.93 -0.30
CA THR A 92 3.33 13.73 0.69
C THR A 92 3.46 12.26 1.06
N LEU A 93 4.62 11.67 0.77
CA LEU A 93 4.98 10.31 1.13
C LEU A 93 6.40 10.27 1.69
N ALA A 94 6.66 9.42 2.68
CA ALA A 94 7.89 9.33 3.46
C ALA A 94 8.43 10.70 3.95
N GLY A 95 7.52 11.61 4.30
CA GLY A 95 7.83 13.00 4.71
C GLY A 95 8.34 13.90 3.57
N LYS A 96 8.07 13.55 2.32
CA LYS A 96 8.53 14.25 1.12
C LYS A 96 7.36 14.56 0.21
N VAL A 97 7.35 15.76 -0.35
CA VAL A 97 6.33 16.18 -1.31
C VAL A 97 6.73 15.70 -2.70
N HIS A 98 5.78 15.06 -3.38
CA HIS A 98 5.89 14.59 -4.76
C HIS A 98 4.82 15.26 -5.61
N LEU A 99 5.17 15.62 -6.84
CA LEU A 99 4.21 16.14 -7.80
C LEU A 99 3.47 15.01 -8.48
N VAL A 100 2.17 15.22 -8.68
CA VAL A 100 1.27 14.21 -9.23
C VAL A 100 0.45 14.80 -10.37
N ILE A 101 0.36 14.05 -11.46
CA ILE A 101 -0.60 14.30 -12.53
C ILE A 101 -1.47 13.05 -12.69
N THR A 102 -2.78 13.19 -12.58
CA THR A 102 -3.72 12.12 -12.95
C THR A 102 -4.32 12.43 -14.32
N GLU A 103 -4.42 11.42 -15.19
CA GLU A 103 -5.16 11.51 -16.45
C GLU A 103 -6.41 10.66 -16.38
N GLU A 104 -7.56 11.23 -16.75
CA GLU A 104 -8.85 10.53 -16.90
C GLU A 104 -8.91 9.65 -18.17
N SER A 105 -7.80 8.97 -18.50
CA SER A 105 -7.75 7.97 -19.56
C SER A 105 -8.45 6.68 -19.12
N ASN A 106 -8.59 5.72 -20.04
CA ASN A 106 -9.16 4.41 -19.74
C ASN A 106 -8.22 3.28 -20.21
N PRO A 107 -7.47 2.63 -19.31
CA PRO A 107 -7.39 2.85 -17.86
C PRO A 107 -6.79 4.21 -17.47
N PRO A 108 -7.10 4.74 -16.26
CA PRO A 108 -6.55 6.00 -15.78
C PRO A 108 -5.04 5.90 -15.53
N LYS A 109 -4.33 7.02 -15.63
CA LYS A 109 -2.88 7.08 -15.44
C LYS A 109 -2.51 8.03 -14.32
N LEU A 110 -1.45 7.71 -13.60
CA LEU A 110 -0.86 8.49 -12.53
C LEU A 110 0.62 8.71 -12.82
N TYR A 111 1.00 9.94 -13.16
CA TYR A 111 2.39 10.37 -13.20
C TYR A 111 2.78 10.84 -11.81
N PHE A 112 3.98 10.49 -11.37
CA PHE A 112 4.47 10.71 -10.02
C PHE A 112 5.94 11.12 -10.10
N ASP A 113 6.26 12.28 -9.53
CA ASP A 113 7.61 12.82 -9.48
C ASP A 113 8.47 12.03 -8.45
N GLU A 114 9.01 10.89 -8.87
CA GLU A 114 9.74 9.95 -7.99
C GLU A 114 11.00 10.60 -7.42
N ASN A 115 11.69 11.38 -8.25
CA ASN A 115 12.97 11.98 -7.89
C ASN A 115 12.84 13.40 -7.28
N ARG A 116 11.64 14.00 -7.36
CA ARG A 116 11.24 15.30 -6.77
C ARG A 116 11.96 16.48 -7.40
N ASN A 117 12.25 16.43 -8.69
CA ASN A 117 12.94 17.52 -9.40
C ASN A 117 11.99 18.45 -10.17
N GLY A 118 10.69 18.13 -10.25
CA GLY A 118 9.67 18.87 -10.99
C GLY A 118 9.55 18.51 -12.48
N ASP A 119 10.33 17.58 -12.99
CA ASP A 119 10.29 17.06 -14.36
C ASP A 119 9.68 15.66 -14.37
N LEU A 120 8.37 15.56 -14.60
CA LEU A 120 7.69 14.25 -14.63
C LEU A 120 7.96 13.45 -15.91
N THR A 121 8.93 13.86 -16.75
CA THR A 121 9.32 13.15 -17.98
C THR A 121 10.61 12.35 -17.83
N ASP A 122 11.39 12.59 -16.77
CA ASP A 122 12.61 11.85 -16.47
C ASP A 122 12.44 10.76 -15.40
N ASP A 123 11.22 10.64 -14.85
CA ASP A 123 10.79 9.52 -14.01
C ASP A 123 10.32 8.32 -14.86
N ARG A 124 9.72 7.32 -14.19
CA ARG A 124 9.17 6.14 -14.84
C ARG A 124 7.90 6.47 -15.65
N PRO A 125 7.52 5.58 -16.58
CA PRO A 125 6.20 5.64 -17.19
C PRO A 125 5.09 5.73 -16.13
N PRO A 126 3.95 6.38 -16.45
CA PRO A 126 2.87 6.55 -15.48
C PRO A 126 2.38 5.21 -14.96
N ALA A 127 2.03 5.17 -13.67
CA ALA A 127 1.32 4.04 -13.10
C ALA A 127 -0.07 3.94 -13.74
N ILE A 128 -0.39 2.77 -14.28
CA ILE A 128 -1.64 2.52 -15.00
C ILE A 128 -2.61 1.84 -14.04
N GLY A 129 -3.85 2.35 -13.95
CA GLY A 129 -4.91 1.71 -13.18
C GLY A 129 -5.28 0.33 -13.74
N GLU A 130 -5.67 -0.59 -12.85
CA GLU A 130 -6.06 -1.96 -13.20
C GLU A 130 -7.41 -2.07 -13.93
N GLY A 131 -8.24 -1.02 -13.89
CA GLY A 131 -9.59 -1.01 -14.44
C GLY A 131 -9.99 0.34 -15.05
N ALA A 132 -11.28 0.50 -15.35
CA ALA A 132 -11.78 1.73 -15.96
C ALA A 132 -11.83 2.91 -14.96
N ALA A 133 -11.72 4.14 -15.47
CA ALA A 133 -11.57 5.36 -14.69
C ALA A 133 -12.68 5.62 -13.64
N PHE A 134 -13.89 5.10 -13.85
CA PHE A 134 -15.03 5.30 -12.95
C PHE A 134 -15.00 4.42 -11.70
N PHE A 135 -14.08 3.45 -11.64
CA PHE A 135 -13.93 2.55 -10.51
C PHE A 135 -12.67 2.88 -9.71
N PRO A 136 -12.65 2.56 -8.41
CA PRO A 136 -11.42 2.58 -7.63
C PRO A 136 -10.32 1.73 -8.30
N ASN A 137 -9.10 2.25 -8.36
CA ASN A 137 -7.97 1.62 -9.05
C ASN A 137 -6.79 1.43 -8.10
N HIS A 138 -6.08 0.31 -8.23
CA HIS A 138 -4.76 0.19 -7.61
C HIS A 138 -3.71 0.83 -8.51
N TYR A 139 -2.75 1.49 -7.88
CA TYR A 139 -1.55 2.00 -8.51
C TYR A 139 -0.34 1.44 -7.75
N SER A 140 0.75 1.26 -8.47
CA SER A 140 2.06 0.94 -7.90
C SER A 140 3.01 2.06 -8.30
N ILE A 141 3.36 2.90 -7.33
CA ILE A 141 4.37 3.95 -7.47
C ILE A 141 5.63 3.54 -6.72
N GLN A 142 6.68 4.35 -6.80
CA GLN A 142 7.96 4.01 -6.23
C GLN A 142 8.45 5.14 -5.34
N ILE A 143 8.72 4.81 -4.08
CA ILE A 143 9.19 5.77 -3.08
C ILE A 143 10.68 5.57 -2.90
N ARG A 144 11.44 6.67 -2.96
CA ARG A 144 12.87 6.70 -2.68
C ARG A 144 13.12 7.10 -1.22
N TYR A 145 13.90 6.29 -0.52
CA TYR A 145 14.39 6.55 0.83
C TYR A 145 15.89 6.84 0.75
N ASP A 146 16.25 8.12 0.66
CA ASP A 146 17.63 8.56 0.40
C ASP A 146 18.61 8.15 1.51
N ASP A 147 18.14 8.16 2.76
CA ASP A 147 18.86 7.76 3.97
C ASP A 147 19.17 6.26 4.00
N GLU A 148 18.29 5.45 3.42
CA GLU A 148 18.45 4.00 3.32
C GLU A 148 19.06 3.56 1.99
N LYS A 149 19.16 4.46 1.00
CA LYS A 149 19.62 4.19 -0.37
C LYS A 149 18.84 3.08 -1.07
N VAL A 150 17.53 3.04 -0.80
CA VAL A 150 16.60 2.07 -1.40
C VAL A 150 15.46 2.77 -2.11
N VAL A 151 14.87 2.06 -3.07
CA VAL A 151 13.63 2.45 -3.74
C VAL A 151 12.66 1.28 -3.61
N THR A 152 11.48 1.53 -3.08
CA THR A 152 10.49 0.46 -2.82
C THR A 152 9.18 0.73 -3.56
N PRO A 153 8.49 -0.33 -4.01
CA PRO A 153 7.13 -0.20 -4.52
C PRO A 153 6.19 0.20 -3.39
N TYR A 154 5.31 1.16 -3.67
CA TYR A 154 4.24 1.59 -2.80
C TYR A 154 2.91 1.48 -3.54
N ARG A 155 2.09 0.53 -3.09
CA ARG A 155 0.81 0.21 -3.67
C ARG A 155 -0.28 0.92 -2.91
N LEU A 156 -1.19 1.50 -3.65
CA LEU A 156 -2.27 2.30 -3.11
C LEU A 156 -3.53 2.08 -3.92
N TRP A 157 -4.65 2.04 -3.23
CA TRP A 157 -5.98 1.95 -3.81
C TRP A 157 -6.63 3.34 -3.78
N MET A 158 -6.75 3.98 -4.94
CA MET A 158 -7.28 5.35 -5.07
C MET A 158 -8.71 5.35 -5.58
N PHE A 159 -9.50 6.30 -5.06
CA PHE A 159 -10.89 6.51 -5.46
C PHE A 159 -11.31 7.97 -5.27
N GLY A 160 -12.19 8.44 -6.15
CA GLY A 160 -12.82 9.75 -5.99
C GLY A 160 -13.70 9.81 -4.74
N SER A 161 -13.67 10.93 -4.03
CA SER A 161 -14.53 11.15 -2.87
C SER A 161 -15.75 11.99 -3.23
N ASN A 162 -16.91 11.62 -2.69
CA ASN A 162 -18.12 12.45 -2.73
C ASN A 162 -17.98 13.76 -1.93
N MET A 163 -16.94 13.90 -1.11
CA MET A 163 -16.59 15.13 -0.40
C MET A 163 -15.64 16.04 -1.20
N GLY A 164 -15.31 15.68 -2.44
CA GLY A 164 -14.28 16.33 -3.26
C GLY A 164 -12.90 15.68 -3.10
N GLY A 165 -12.09 15.74 -4.15
CA GLY A 165 -10.75 15.16 -4.20
C GLY A 165 -10.69 13.64 -4.38
N VAL A 166 -9.49 13.09 -4.23
CA VAL A 166 -9.16 11.66 -4.24
C VAL A 166 -8.66 11.23 -2.88
N ARG A 167 -9.22 10.12 -2.40
CA ARG A 167 -8.77 9.42 -1.20
C ARG A 167 -8.01 8.17 -1.63
N PHE A 168 -7.20 7.66 -0.72
CA PHE A 168 -6.51 6.41 -0.94
C PHE A 168 -6.44 5.55 0.31
N TYR A 169 -6.21 4.27 0.09
CA TYR A 169 -5.77 3.34 1.12
C TYR A 169 -4.41 2.78 0.70
N PRO A 170 -3.40 2.76 1.58
CA PRO A 170 -2.22 1.96 1.38
C PRO A 170 -2.64 0.49 1.22
N ALA A 171 -2.16 -0.13 0.17
CA ALA A 171 -2.33 -1.56 -0.12
C ALA A 171 -0.97 -2.28 -0.07
N CYS A 172 0.00 -1.71 0.66
CA CYS A 172 1.35 -2.21 0.80
C CYS A 172 1.60 -2.73 2.22
N HIS A 173 2.03 -3.98 2.31
CA HIS A 173 2.44 -4.62 3.55
C HIS A 173 3.80 -5.28 3.32
N TRP A 174 4.64 -5.29 4.34
CA TRP A 174 5.83 -6.12 4.36
C TRP A 174 5.59 -7.32 5.27
N HIS A 175 6.09 -8.49 4.88
CA HIS A 175 5.96 -9.70 5.67
C HIS A 175 7.30 -10.39 5.88
N GLY A 176 7.42 -11.09 7.00
CA GLY A 176 8.59 -11.89 7.31
C GLY A 176 8.29 -12.91 8.39
N THR A 177 9.35 -13.57 8.87
CA THR A 177 9.24 -14.56 9.94
C THR A 177 10.30 -14.34 11.00
N LEU A 178 9.89 -14.37 12.26
CA LEU A 178 10.78 -14.38 13.43
C LEU A 178 10.91 -15.80 13.95
N THR A 179 12.13 -16.23 14.29
CA THR A 179 12.34 -17.50 15.00
C THR A 179 12.48 -17.24 16.51
N VAL A 180 11.59 -17.78 17.33
CA VAL A 180 11.67 -17.73 18.80
C VAL A 180 11.67 -19.15 19.34
N ASN A 181 12.69 -19.52 20.14
CA ASN A 181 12.85 -20.86 20.70
C ASN A 181 12.75 -22.01 19.66
N GLY A 182 13.08 -21.74 18.39
CA GLY A 182 13.01 -22.70 17.29
C GLY A 182 11.65 -22.78 16.56
N ALA A 183 10.62 -22.07 17.03
CA ALA A 183 9.35 -21.90 16.34
C ALA A 183 9.33 -20.62 15.47
N LEU A 184 8.60 -20.65 14.36
CA LEU A 184 8.45 -19.52 13.44
C LEU A 184 7.16 -18.76 13.73
N TYR A 185 7.25 -17.44 13.79
CA TYR A 185 6.13 -16.52 14.01
C TYR A 185 6.08 -15.51 12.88
N LYS A 186 4.88 -15.19 12.41
CA LYS A 186 4.69 -14.26 11.29
C LYS A 186 4.86 -12.81 11.77
N ILE A 187 5.65 -12.05 11.03
CA ILE A 187 5.79 -10.60 11.17
C ILE A 187 5.06 -9.94 10.01
N ILE A 188 4.28 -8.89 10.28
CA ILE A 188 3.69 -8.00 9.29
C ILE A 188 4.00 -6.55 9.67
N ALA A 189 4.57 -5.77 8.75
CA ALA A 189 4.61 -4.32 8.85
C ALA A 189 3.58 -3.71 7.90
N PHE A 190 2.77 -2.79 8.40
CA PHE A 190 1.72 -2.12 7.63
C PHE A 190 1.85 -0.62 7.80
N ASP A 191 1.62 0.13 6.73
CA ASP A 191 1.57 1.59 6.75
C ASP A 191 0.24 2.05 7.37
N GLY A 192 0.22 2.10 8.70
CA GLY A 192 -0.95 2.46 9.48
C GLY A 192 -1.27 3.96 9.39
N ASN A 193 -0.27 4.80 9.13
CA ASN A 193 -0.45 6.25 9.02
C ASN A 193 -0.79 6.72 7.60
N SER A 194 -0.69 5.84 6.61
CA SER A 194 -0.89 6.16 5.19
C SER A 194 0.05 7.26 4.69
N ASP A 195 1.30 7.24 5.13
CA ASP A 195 2.31 8.22 4.75
C ASP A 195 3.54 7.60 4.11
N GLY A 196 3.61 6.27 3.98
CA GLY A 196 4.78 5.56 3.45
C GLY A 196 6.02 5.64 4.34
N ASP A 197 5.91 6.00 5.62
CA ASP A 197 7.00 5.96 6.59
C ASP A 197 6.73 4.93 7.70
N TYR A 198 7.22 3.71 7.50
CA TYR A 198 6.99 2.60 8.43
C TYR A 198 7.68 2.78 9.80
N SER A 199 8.54 3.80 9.99
CA SER A 199 9.32 3.96 11.22
C SER A 199 8.47 4.32 12.44
N ASN A 200 7.27 4.86 12.22
CA ASN A 200 6.32 5.23 13.26
C ASN A 200 5.10 4.29 13.32
N ASP A 201 5.08 3.24 12.49
CA ASP A 201 3.99 2.29 12.39
C ASP A 201 4.18 1.08 13.31
N PRO A 202 3.07 0.46 13.78
CA PRO A 202 3.13 -0.78 14.51
C PRO A 202 3.52 -1.95 13.60
N VAL A 203 4.37 -2.83 14.11
CA VAL A 203 4.67 -4.13 13.52
C VAL A 203 3.86 -5.19 14.26
N VAL A 204 3.12 -6.01 13.53
CA VAL A 204 2.34 -7.12 14.08
C VAL A 204 3.19 -8.38 14.11
N LEU A 205 3.24 -9.03 15.27
CA LEU A 205 3.85 -10.34 15.46
C LEU A 205 2.75 -11.33 15.92
N ASP A 206 2.30 -12.22 15.02
CA ASP A 206 1.28 -13.25 15.27
C ASP A 206 1.82 -14.28 16.28
N ALA A 207 1.78 -13.91 17.55
CA ALA A 207 2.45 -14.58 18.66
C ALA A 207 1.69 -15.83 19.11
N ASN A 208 0.39 -15.86 18.89
CA ASN A 208 -0.44 -17.03 19.18
C ASN A 208 -0.71 -17.93 17.95
N ASN A 209 -0.20 -17.56 16.76
CA ASN A 209 -0.38 -18.25 15.48
C ASN A 209 -1.85 -18.45 15.09
N ASN A 210 -2.74 -17.54 15.49
CA ASN A 210 -4.17 -17.62 15.18
C ASN A 210 -4.50 -17.02 13.80
N GLY A 211 -3.51 -16.42 13.12
CA GLY A 211 -3.68 -15.81 11.81
C GLY A 211 -4.51 -14.53 11.83
N LYS A 212 -4.57 -13.82 12.96
CA LYS A 212 -5.26 -12.55 13.17
C LYS A 212 -4.34 -11.59 13.92
N ALA A 213 -4.55 -10.30 13.73
CA ALA A 213 -3.78 -9.26 14.42
C ALA A 213 -4.53 -8.87 15.70
N ASP A 214 -4.08 -9.37 16.85
CA ASP A 214 -4.60 -8.95 18.14
C ASP A 214 -3.93 -7.64 18.60
N ASP A 215 -4.61 -6.81 19.41
CA ASP A 215 -4.06 -5.51 19.82
C ASP A 215 -2.76 -5.62 20.64
N TYR A 216 -2.59 -6.71 21.40
CA TYR A 216 -1.37 -6.95 22.18
C TYR A 216 -0.19 -7.45 21.33
N GLU A 217 -0.44 -7.86 20.07
CA GLU A 217 0.56 -8.32 19.10
C GLU A 217 1.12 -7.19 18.24
N LYS A 218 0.54 -5.98 18.35
CA LYS A 218 0.99 -4.76 17.70
C LYS A 218 2.11 -4.13 18.53
N LEU A 219 3.33 -4.17 18.01
CA LEU A 219 4.50 -3.62 18.66
C LEU A 219 4.95 -2.35 17.95
N ALA A 220 4.97 -1.23 18.66
CA ALA A 220 5.77 -0.07 18.30
C ALA A 220 7.23 -0.28 18.75
N PRO A 221 8.20 0.44 18.14
CA PRO A 221 9.59 0.38 18.59
C PRO A 221 9.74 0.63 20.10
N GLY A 222 10.44 -0.27 20.79
CA GLY A 222 10.62 -0.31 22.24
C GLY A 222 9.60 -1.16 23.00
N GLN A 223 8.48 -1.55 22.38
CA GLN A 223 7.48 -2.42 23.00
C GLN A 223 7.87 -3.90 22.94
N SER A 224 7.31 -4.68 23.86
CA SER A 224 7.63 -6.10 24.00
C SER A 224 6.39 -6.96 24.19
N ILE A 225 6.49 -8.21 23.74
CA ILE A 225 5.52 -9.29 23.96
C ILE A 225 6.26 -10.51 24.51
N THR A 226 5.56 -11.37 25.26
CA THR A 226 6.14 -12.64 25.71
C THR A 226 5.64 -13.79 24.82
N ILE A 227 6.57 -14.56 24.25
CA ILE A 227 6.29 -15.71 23.39
C ILE A 227 7.02 -16.91 23.98
N ASP A 228 6.28 -17.96 24.37
CA ASP A 228 6.85 -19.18 24.97
C ASP A 228 7.85 -18.90 26.11
N GLY A 229 7.53 -17.93 26.96
CA GLY A 229 8.37 -17.51 28.09
C GLY A 229 9.59 -16.66 27.72
N ARG A 230 9.79 -16.31 26.44
CA ARG A 230 10.85 -15.41 25.95
C ARG A 230 10.27 -14.01 25.71
N GLN A 231 10.93 -12.97 26.19
CA GLN A 231 10.52 -11.59 25.95
C GLN A 231 11.04 -11.12 24.59
N VAL A 232 10.14 -10.85 23.66
CA VAL A 232 10.47 -10.33 22.34
C VAL A 232 10.20 -8.83 22.30
N THR A 233 11.23 -8.02 22.06
CA THR A 233 11.13 -6.55 21.94
C THR A 233 11.33 -6.13 20.49
N LEU A 234 10.43 -5.34 19.91
CA LEU A 234 10.72 -4.65 18.65
C LEU A 234 11.72 -3.53 18.94
N VAL A 235 12.91 -3.59 18.37
CA VAL A 235 13.94 -2.55 18.54
C VAL A 235 13.74 -1.41 17.56
N SER A 236 13.50 -1.74 16.29
CA SER A 236 13.34 -0.76 15.21
C SER A 236 12.72 -1.39 13.97
N ILE A 237 12.10 -0.56 13.14
CA ILE A 237 11.74 -0.86 11.75
C ILE A 237 12.31 0.27 10.87
N SER A 238 12.79 -0.05 9.68
CA SER A 238 13.27 0.95 8.72
C SER A 238 12.12 1.79 8.19
N ARG A 239 12.37 3.03 7.76
CA ARG A 239 11.35 3.92 7.18
C ARG A 239 10.72 3.31 5.94
N SER A 240 11.50 2.57 5.15
CA SER A 240 11.00 1.81 3.99
C SER A 240 10.15 0.59 4.34
N GLY A 241 10.17 0.14 5.61
CA GLY A 241 9.56 -1.11 6.06
C GLY A 241 10.32 -2.38 5.66
N LEU A 242 11.40 -2.28 4.89
CA LEU A 242 12.17 -3.44 4.41
C LEU A 242 12.86 -4.24 5.51
N THR A 243 13.12 -3.65 6.67
CA THR A 243 13.82 -4.35 7.75
C THR A 243 13.19 -4.09 9.10
N ALA A 244 13.07 -5.13 9.90
CA ALA A 244 12.66 -5.04 11.30
C ALA A 244 13.71 -5.73 12.19
N ARG A 245 13.98 -5.16 13.37
CA ARG A 245 14.96 -5.67 14.32
C ARG A 245 14.26 -6.03 15.62
N PHE A 246 14.46 -7.25 16.07
CA PHE A 246 13.92 -7.73 17.34
C PHE A 246 15.04 -8.08 18.32
N ARG A 247 14.77 -7.89 19.62
CA ARG A 247 15.57 -8.44 20.70
C ARG A 247 14.80 -9.58 21.36
N LEU A 248 15.45 -10.70 21.64
CA LEU A 248 14.86 -11.89 22.27
C LEU A 248 15.32 -12.03 23.73
#